data_AF-A0A7J9QTY4-F1
#
_entry.id   AF-A0A7J9QTY4-F1
#
_cell.length_a   1.000
_cell.length_b   1.000
_cell.length_c   1.000
_cell.angle_alpha   90.00
_cell.angle_beta   90.00
_cell.angle_gamma   90.00
#
_symmetry.space_group_name_H-M   'P 1'
#
loop_
_entity.id
_entity.type
_entity.pdbx_description
1 polymer ?
#
loop_
_entity_poly.entity_id
_entity_poly.type
_entity_poly.pdbx_seq_one_letter_code
_entity_poly.pdbx_strand_id
1 'polypeptide(L)'
;KGILDLVKARLSKTKHRLICARCGNWERVMETNEVQSLICPYCKSRQITATFYSDYDLPKIIRKKHEGKKLSADEKKKFNRAWKVASLIENFGKLAVVVLSGYGVGADTAARILRNMVDEEIIFKQIYEAERQYVVTRGFWDS
;
A
#
# COMPACT_ATOMS: atom_id res chain seq x y z
N LYS A 1 17.40 -3.02 22.71
CA LYS A 1 16.35 -2.78 21.69
C LYS A 1 16.89 -3.27 20.37
N GLY A 2 16.22 -4.26 19.77
CA GLY A 2 16.71 -4.92 18.56
C GLY A 2 16.47 -4.08 17.30
N ILE A 3 17.14 -4.41 16.20
CA ILE A 3 16.94 -3.79 14.87
C ILE A 3 15.46 -3.89 14.44
N LEU A 4 14.79 -5.00 14.76
CA LEU A 4 13.37 -5.20 14.45
C LEU A 4 12.45 -4.22 15.19
N ASP A 5 12.78 -3.79 16.40
CA ASP A 5 11.98 -2.80 17.15
C ASP A 5 12.02 -1.43 16.47
N LEU A 6 13.18 -1.05 15.93
CA LEU A 6 13.34 0.19 15.17
C LEU A 6 12.54 0.14 13.87
N VAL A 7 12.56 -0.99 13.17
CA VAL A 7 11.75 -1.23 11.96
C VAL A 7 10.26 -1.12 12.29
N LYS A 8 9.78 -1.80 13.33
CA LYS A 8 8.39 -1.73 13.79
C LYS A 8 7.95 -0.28 14.07
N ALA A 9 8.75 0.46 14.85
CA ALA A 9 8.46 1.84 15.20
C ALA A 9 8.38 2.76 13.97
N ARG A 10 9.27 2.57 12.98
CA ARG A 10 9.27 3.31 11.72
C ARG A 10 8.05 2.97 10.86
N LEU A 11 7.76 1.69 10.64
CA LEU A 11 6.61 1.24 9.85
C LEU A 11 5.30 1.77 10.44
N SER A 12 5.19 1.80 11.77
CA SER A 12 4.03 2.32 12.50
C SER A 12 3.77 3.82 12.23
N LYS A 13 4.80 4.63 12.03
CA LYS A 13 4.70 6.09 11.81
C LYS A 13 4.73 6.48 10.33
N THR A 14 4.70 5.49 9.43
CA THR A 14 4.76 5.76 7.99
C THR A 14 3.43 6.35 7.53
N LYS A 15 3.50 7.48 6.80
CA LYS A 15 2.32 8.18 6.29
C LYS A 15 1.89 7.61 4.94
N HIS A 16 0.61 7.25 4.85
CA HIS A 16 -0.01 6.74 3.63
C HIS A 16 -1.16 7.65 3.21
N ARG A 17 -1.34 7.81 1.90
CA ARG A 17 -2.60 8.29 1.34
C ARG A 17 -3.48 7.08 1.06
N LEU A 18 -4.57 6.98 1.82
CA LEU A 18 -5.61 6.00 1.58
C LEU A 18 -6.64 6.60 0.63
N ILE A 19 -7.07 5.82 -0.36
CA ILE A 19 -8.00 6.28 -1.40
C ILE A 19 -9.00 5.16 -1.66
N CYS A 20 -10.28 5.49 -1.87
CA CYS A 20 -11.24 4.51 -2.37
C CYS A 20 -10.90 4.14 -3.81
N ALA A 21 -10.42 2.92 -4.06
CA ALA A 21 -10.09 2.42 -5.39
C ALA A 21 -11.32 2.23 -6.30
N ARG A 22 -12.54 2.18 -5.72
CA ARG A 22 -13.79 2.04 -6.48
C ARG A 22 -14.29 3.36 -7.08
N CYS A 23 -14.37 4.42 -6.28
CA CYS A 23 -14.96 5.70 -6.73
C CYS A 23 -14.01 6.90 -6.68
N GLY A 24 -12.90 6.82 -5.94
CA GLY A 24 -11.93 7.91 -5.83
C GLY A 24 -12.41 9.16 -5.05
N ASN A 25 -13.64 9.15 -4.51
CA ASN A 25 -14.22 10.31 -3.82
C ASN A 25 -13.73 10.46 -2.38
N TRP A 26 -13.41 9.34 -1.72
CA TRP A 26 -12.81 9.36 -0.39
C TRP A 26 -11.31 9.21 -0.49
N GLU A 27 -10.60 10.10 0.20
CA GLU A 27 -9.18 9.96 0.48
C GLU A 27 -8.85 10.53 1.87
N ARG A 28 -7.80 10.00 2.49
CA ARG A 28 -7.24 10.52 3.74
C ARG A 28 -5.76 10.20 3.83
N VAL A 29 -4.97 11.14 4.36
CA VAL A 29 -3.59 10.88 4.74
C VAL A 29 -3.56 10.55 6.23
N MET A 30 -2.95 9.42 6.59
CA MET A 30 -2.81 8.99 7.98
C MET A 30 -1.59 8.10 8.18
N GLU A 31 -1.14 7.99 9.42
CA GLU A 31 -0.06 7.07 9.78
C GLU A 31 -0.56 5.62 9.86
N THR A 32 0.32 4.65 9.63
CA THR A 32 0.00 3.21 9.65
C THR A 32 -0.70 2.77 10.94
N ASN A 33 -0.30 3.32 12.10
CA ASN A 33 -0.93 3.03 13.38
C ASN A 33 -2.37 3.55 13.52
N GLU A 34 -2.69 4.66 12.85
CA GLU A 34 -4.01 5.31 12.87
C GLU A 34 -5.03 4.62 11.95
N VAL A 35 -4.56 3.72 11.08
CA VAL A 35 -5.42 2.97 10.15
C VAL A 35 -6.42 2.12 10.93
N GLN A 36 -7.70 2.45 10.75
CA GLN A 36 -8.85 1.73 11.28
C GLN A 36 -9.83 1.45 10.12
N SER A 37 -11.01 0.88 10.44
CA SER A 37 -12.11 0.54 9.51
C SER A 37 -12.04 1.23 8.13
N LEU A 38 -11.73 0.45 7.10
CA LEU A 38 -11.48 0.92 5.74
C LEU A 38 -12.73 0.77 4.86
N ILE A 39 -13.75 1.57 5.16
CA ILE A 39 -15.00 1.62 4.39
C ILE A 39 -15.17 3.01 3.80
N CYS A 40 -15.38 3.09 2.49
CA CYS A 40 -15.65 4.34 1.82
C CYS A 40 -17.02 4.90 2.28
N PRO A 41 -17.11 6.13 2.80
CA PRO A 41 -18.38 6.70 3.25
C PRO A 41 -19.34 7.00 2.09
N TYR A 42 -18.81 7.24 0.87
CA TYR A 42 -19.61 7.61 -0.30
C TYR A 42 -20.22 6.41 -1.04
N CYS A 43 -19.42 5.38 -1.33
CA CYS A 43 -19.88 4.21 -2.11
C CYS A 43 -19.99 2.91 -1.30
N LYS A 44 -19.70 2.97 0.01
CA LYS A 44 -19.73 1.84 0.96
C LYS A 44 -18.80 0.66 0.61
N SER A 45 -17.92 0.83 -0.37
CA SER A 45 -16.94 -0.18 -0.75
C SER A 45 -15.81 -0.29 0.27
N ARG A 46 -15.34 -1.52 0.46
CA ARG A 46 -14.13 -1.86 1.23
C ARG A 46 -12.85 -1.82 0.40
N GLN A 47 -12.94 -1.49 -0.89
CA GLN A 47 -11.79 -1.37 -1.79
C GLN A 47 -11.05 -0.05 -1.52
N ILE A 48 -10.28 -0.01 -0.44
CA ILE A 48 -9.42 1.12 -0.08
C ILE A 48 -7.98 0.75 -0.41
N THR A 49 -7.35 1.50 -1.32
CA THR A 49 -5.92 1.36 -1.63
C THR A 49 -5.09 2.26 -0.72
N ALA A 50 -3.83 1.90 -0.50
CA ALA A 50 -2.80 2.77 0.05
C ALA A 50 -1.78 3.14 -1.04
N THR A 51 -1.32 4.37 -1.01
CA THR A 51 -0.18 4.86 -1.80
C THR A 51 0.63 5.84 -0.96
N PHE A 52 1.75 6.31 -1.52
CA PHE A 52 2.58 7.31 -0.85
C PHE A 52 1.82 8.62 -0.63
N TYR A 53 2.08 9.31 0.48
CA TYR A 53 1.28 10.48 0.89
C TYR A 53 1.23 11.61 -0.17
N SER A 54 2.27 11.73 -0.98
CA SER A 54 2.39 12.73 -2.05
C SER A 54 1.92 12.26 -3.44
N ASP A 55 1.29 11.08 -3.55
CA ASP A 55 0.69 10.63 -4.81
C ASP A 55 -0.70 11.26 -5.00
N TYR A 56 -0.69 12.46 -5.58
CA TYR A 56 -1.91 13.22 -5.90
C TYR A 56 -2.55 12.84 -7.24
N ASP A 57 -1.89 11.97 -8.01
CA ASP A 57 -2.37 11.57 -9.34
C ASP A 57 -3.30 10.37 -9.26
N LEU A 58 -3.03 9.43 -8.36
CA LEU A 58 -3.83 8.21 -8.23
C LEU A 58 -5.33 8.49 -7.98
N PRO A 59 -5.75 9.44 -7.12
CA PRO A 59 -7.18 9.79 -6.98
C PRO A 59 -7.80 10.24 -8.31
N LYS A 60 -7.08 11.03 -9.12
CA LYS A 60 -7.55 11.51 -10.43
C LYS A 60 -7.72 10.36 -11.40
N ILE A 61 -6.78 9.42 -11.43
CA ILE A 61 -6.83 8.23 -12.29
C ILE A 61 -8.04 7.35 -11.92
N ILE A 62 -8.27 7.13 -10.61
CA ILE A 62 -9.41 6.35 -10.14
C ILE A 62 -10.73 7.02 -10.51
N ARG A 63 -10.87 8.33 -10.30
CA ARG A 63 -12.08 9.09 -10.68
C ARG A 63 -12.32 9.03 -12.19
N LYS A 64 -11.27 9.25 -13.00
CA LYS A 64 -11.32 9.13 -14.46
C LYS A 64 -11.85 7.76 -14.89
N LYS A 65 -11.38 6.68 -14.26
CA LYS A 65 -11.88 5.32 -14.52
C LYS A 65 -13.34 5.13 -14.07
N HIS A 66 -13.71 5.66 -12.91
CA HIS A 66 -15.06 5.59 -12.37
C HIS A 66 -16.08 6.30 -13.27
N GLU A 67 -15.69 7.43 -13.87
CA GLU A 67 -16.49 8.19 -14.85
C GLU A 67 -16.57 7.51 -16.24
N GLY A 68 -16.00 6.31 -16.41
CA GLY A 68 -16.02 5.58 -17.69
C GLY A 68 -15.06 6.11 -18.74
N LYS A 69 -14.18 7.07 -18.41
CA LYS A 69 -13.20 7.62 -19.36
C LYS A 69 -12.08 6.62 -19.65
N LYS A 70 -11.51 6.70 -20.86
CA LYS A 70 -10.37 5.87 -21.26
C LYS A 70 -9.12 6.26 -20.47
N LEU A 71 -8.47 5.27 -19.87
CA LEU A 71 -7.15 5.41 -19.26
C LEU A 71 -6.05 5.16 -20.29
N SER A 72 -4.94 5.91 -20.20
CA SER A 72 -3.70 5.60 -20.92
C SER A 72 -3.09 4.29 -20.44
N ALA A 73 -2.09 3.76 -21.16
CA ALA A 73 -1.41 2.52 -20.76
C ALA A 73 -0.79 2.64 -19.35
N ASP A 74 -0.18 3.77 -19.04
CA ASP A 74 0.46 3.99 -17.74
C ASP A 74 -0.55 4.25 -16.62
N GLU A 75 -1.64 4.97 -16.91
CA GLU A 75 -2.76 5.13 -15.97
C GLU A 75 -3.40 3.77 -15.65
N LYS A 76 -3.58 2.90 -16.64
CA LYS A 76 -4.10 1.54 -16.43
C LYS A 76 -3.17 0.73 -15.53
N LYS A 77 -1.86 0.80 -15.72
CA LYS A 77 -0.87 0.12 -14.86
C LYS A 77 -0.98 0.61 -13.42
N LYS A 78 -1.02 1.94 -13.20
CA LYS A 78 -1.19 2.54 -11.87
C LYS A 78 -2.51 2.12 -11.22
N PHE A 79 -3.60 2.17 -11.96
CA PHE A 79 -4.92 1.73 -11.49
C PHE A 79 -4.95 0.25 -11.09
N ASN A 80 -4.41 -0.63 -11.94
CA ASN A 80 -4.38 -2.07 -11.66
C ASN A 80 -3.54 -2.38 -10.41
N ARG A 81 -2.41 -1.70 -10.23
CA ARG A 81 -1.58 -1.81 -9.01
C ARG A 81 -2.35 -1.36 -7.78
N ALA A 82 -3.04 -0.21 -7.85
CA ALA A 82 -3.87 0.29 -6.78
C ALA A 82 -5.03 -0.65 -6.45
N TRP A 83 -5.68 -1.24 -7.45
CA TRP A 83 -6.73 -2.23 -7.24
C TRP A 83 -6.21 -3.47 -6.52
N LYS A 84 -5.03 -3.97 -6.91
CA LYS A 84 -4.38 -5.09 -6.23
C LYS A 84 -4.07 -4.77 -4.77
N VAL A 85 -3.54 -3.58 -4.50
CA VAL A 85 -3.32 -3.10 -3.12
C VAL A 85 -4.64 -3.02 -2.35
N ALA A 86 -5.70 -2.51 -2.95
CA ALA A 86 -7.02 -2.45 -2.32
C ALA A 86 -7.54 -3.83 -1.94
N SER A 87 -7.35 -4.84 -2.80
CA SER A 87 -7.72 -6.22 -2.48
C SER A 87 -6.88 -6.79 -1.33
N LEU A 88 -5.58 -6.48 -1.24
CA LEU A 88 -4.77 -6.89 -0.09
C LEU A 88 -5.26 -6.25 1.20
N ILE A 89 -5.57 -4.96 1.16
CA ILE A 89 -6.06 -4.21 2.32
C ILE A 89 -7.44 -4.71 2.75
N GLU A 90 -8.32 -5.04 1.82
CA GLU A 90 -9.63 -5.62 2.14
C GLU A 90 -9.51 -6.98 2.84
N ASN A 91 -8.56 -7.82 2.42
CA ASN A 91 -8.38 -9.17 2.98
C ASN A 91 -7.59 -9.19 4.29
N PHE A 92 -6.54 -8.37 4.42
CA PHE A 92 -5.61 -8.40 5.56
C PHE A 92 -5.70 -7.17 6.47
N GLY A 93 -6.52 -6.17 6.12
CA GLY A 93 -6.76 -4.98 6.92
C GLY A 93 -5.51 -4.13 7.17
N LYS A 94 -5.36 -3.67 8.42
CA LYS A 94 -4.24 -2.83 8.88
C LYS A 94 -2.89 -3.47 8.61
N LEU A 95 -2.81 -4.80 8.66
CA LEU A 95 -1.56 -5.52 8.45
C LEU A 95 -1.02 -5.33 7.02
N ALA A 96 -1.89 -5.31 6.01
CA ALA A 96 -1.46 -5.00 4.65
C ALA A 96 -0.80 -3.62 4.56
N VAL A 97 -1.34 -2.62 5.27
CA VAL A 97 -0.76 -1.28 5.30
C VAL A 97 0.59 -1.27 6.02
N VAL A 98 0.77 -2.06 7.09
CA VAL A 98 2.07 -2.26 7.74
C VAL A 98 3.10 -2.83 6.76
N VAL A 99 2.75 -3.88 6.02
CA VAL A 99 3.64 -4.48 5.02
C VAL A 99 3.98 -3.49 3.91
N LEU A 100 3.00 -2.75 3.41
CA LEU A 100 3.17 -1.71 2.39
C LEU A 100 3.94 -0.47 2.89
N SER A 101 4.16 -0.35 4.20
CA SER A 101 5.02 0.69 4.77
C SER A 101 6.51 0.40 4.57
N GLY A 102 6.86 -0.82 4.17
CA GLY A 102 8.24 -1.22 3.92
C GLY A 102 8.81 -0.52 2.68
N TYR A 103 10.07 -0.09 2.77
CA TYR A 103 10.77 0.51 1.63
C TYR A 103 10.92 -0.47 0.48
N GLY A 104 10.49 -0.05 -0.72
CA GLY A 104 10.51 -0.90 -1.92
C GLY A 104 9.46 -2.02 -1.92
N VAL A 105 8.57 -2.08 -0.93
CA VAL A 105 7.51 -3.09 -0.87
C VAL A 105 6.32 -2.63 -1.70
N GLY A 106 6.21 -3.19 -2.92
CA GLY A 106 5.07 -2.99 -3.82
C GLY A 106 3.95 -4.01 -3.60
N ALA A 107 2.90 -3.93 -4.43
CA ALA A 107 1.73 -4.81 -4.35
C ALA A 107 2.10 -6.30 -4.44
N ASP A 108 3.03 -6.67 -5.32
CA ASP A 108 3.44 -8.07 -5.51
C ASP A 108 4.25 -8.60 -4.32
N THR A 109 5.21 -7.82 -3.84
CA THR A 109 6.01 -8.15 -2.67
C THR A 109 5.13 -8.25 -1.43
N ALA A 110 4.22 -7.30 -1.24
CA ALA A 110 3.26 -7.32 -0.13
C ALA A 110 2.36 -8.57 -0.19
N ALA A 111 1.84 -8.91 -1.37
CA ALA A 111 1.05 -10.12 -1.55
C ALA A 111 1.83 -11.38 -1.17
N ARG A 112 3.12 -11.46 -1.53
CA ARG A 112 3.99 -12.60 -1.17
C ARG A 112 4.19 -12.68 0.35
N ILE A 113 4.47 -11.57 1.01
CA ILE A 113 4.67 -11.51 2.46
C ILE A 113 3.39 -11.92 3.20
N LEU A 114 2.25 -11.34 2.81
CA LEU A 114 0.96 -11.59 3.44
C LEU A 114 0.47 -13.03 3.24
N ARG A 115 0.76 -13.67 2.09
CA ARG A 115 0.42 -15.08 1.86
C ARG A 115 1.17 -16.06 2.76
N ASN A 116 2.39 -15.71 3.17
CA ASN A 116 3.23 -16.55 4.02
C ASN A 116 3.18 -16.10 5.50
N MET A 117 2.13 -15.37 5.88
CA MET A 117 1.93 -14.95 7.27
C MET A 117 1.57 -16.15 8.13
N VAL A 118 2.47 -16.47 9.06
CA VAL A 118 2.22 -17.45 10.14
C VAL A 118 2.13 -16.73 11.48
N ASP A 119 3.02 -15.76 11.73
CA ASP A 119 3.00 -14.89 12.89
C ASP A 119 3.48 -13.46 12.55
N GLU A 120 3.32 -12.55 13.51
CA GLU A 120 3.70 -11.13 13.36
C GLU A 120 5.22 -10.94 13.25
N GLU A 121 6.03 -11.72 13.96
CA GLU A 121 7.49 -11.58 13.96
C GLU A 121 8.10 -11.92 12.59
N ILE A 122 7.61 -12.99 11.97
CA ILE A 122 7.98 -13.43 10.62
C ILE A 122 7.65 -12.34 9.61
N ILE A 123 6.51 -11.65 9.75
CA ILE A 123 6.19 -10.54 8.84
C ILE A 123 7.22 -9.43 8.93
N PHE A 124 7.59 -9.00 10.14
CA PHE A 124 8.59 -7.93 10.28
C PHE A 124 9.97 -8.36 9.77
N LYS A 125 10.35 -9.64 9.94
CA LYS A 125 11.57 -10.20 9.34
C LYS A 125 11.50 -10.16 7.81
N GLN A 126 10.39 -10.59 7.21
CA GLN A 126 10.21 -10.57 5.76
C GLN A 126 10.17 -9.15 5.17
N ILE A 127 9.57 -8.18 5.88
CA ILE A 127 9.64 -6.76 5.47
C ILE A 127 11.09 -6.30 5.49
N TYR A 128 11.82 -6.57 6.57
CA TYR A 128 13.23 -6.19 6.68
C TYR A 128 14.11 -6.81 5.58
N GLU A 129 13.89 -8.09 5.24
CA GLU A 129 14.57 -8.75 4.12
C GLU A 129 14.24 -8.11 2.77
N ALA A 130 12.97 -7.79 2.52
CA ALA A 130 12.55 -7.10 1.30
C ALA A 130 13.20 -5.71 1.18
N GLU A 131 13.31 -4.97 2.29
CA GLU A 131 14.00 -3.68 2.31
C GLU A 131 15.50 -3.81 2.04
N ARG A 132 16.17 -4.82 2.62
CA ARG A 132 17.58 -5.10 2.33
C ARG A 132 17.78 -5.42 0.86
N GLN A 133 16.96 -6.29 0.28
CA GLN A 133 17.02 -6.60 -1.15
C GLN A 133 16.82 -5.35 -2.01
N TYR A 134 15.87 -4.49 -1.63
CA TYR A 134 15.63 -3.24 -2.33
C TYR A 134 16.84 -2.30 -2.27
N VAL A 135 17.45 -2.11 -1.10
CA VAL A 135 18.66 -1.27 -0.95
C VAL A 135 19.84 -1.83 -1.76
N VAL A 136 20.07 -3.14 -1.73
CA VAL A 136 21.16 -3.79 -2.47
C VAL A 136 20.97 -3.65 -3.98
N THR A 137 19.72 -3.81 -4.45
CA THR A 137 19.44 -3.79 -5.89
C THR A 137 19.26 -2.40 -6.45
N ARG A 138 18.82 -1.39 -5.67
CA ARG A 138 18.52 -0.03 -6.15
C ARG A 138 19.69 0.60 -6.93
N GLY A 139 20.93 0.39 -6.50
CA GLY A 139 22.11 0.91 -7.21
C GLY A 139 22.28 0.39 -8.65
N PHE A 140 21.69 -0.76 -8.99
CA PHE A 140 21.69 -1.29 -10.35
C PHE A 140 20.59 -0.71 -11.26
N TRP A 141 19.57 -0.04 -10.69
CA TRP A 141 18.43 0.52 -11.45
C TRP A 141 18.54 2.02 -11.69
N ASP A 142 19.44 2.71 -10.99
CA ASP A 142 19.76 4.13 -11.20
C ASP A 142 20.93 4.31 -12.22
N SER A 143 21.22 3.28 -13.02
CA SER A 143 22.20 3.28 -14.14
C SER A 143 21.52 3.34 -15.50
#